data_AF-A0A2A5NZ20-F1
#
_entry.id   AF-A0A2A5NZ20-F1
#
_cell.length_a   1.000
_cell.length_b   1.000
_cell.length_c   1.000
_cell.angle_alpha   90.00
_cell.angle_beta   90.00
_cell.angle_gamma   90.00
#
_symmetry.space_group_name_H-M   'P 1'
#
loop_
_entity.id
_entity.type
_entity.pdbx_description
1 polymer ?
#
loop_
_entity_poly.entity_id
_entity_poly.type
_entity_poly.pdbx_seq_one_letter_code
_entity_poly.pdbx_strand_id
1 'polypeptide(L)'
;REAVRYVRRYHEATRLTSQSVEVAEGVVAGYLVKPYARVGVYVPRGRRGYPSTAVMTVAPAKAAGVDEVIVCTPPRRDGRAEPLNLVAAVEAGASRVFKLGGAYAIAAMAYGTQTVPRVEKVVGPGGLYVTAARPARSS
;
A
#
# COMPACT_ATOMS: atom_id res chain seq x y z
N ARG A 1 -10.51 -7.30 12.43
CA ARG A 1 -9.54 -8.36 12.81
C ARG A 1 -9.68 -9.61 11.95
N GLU A 2 -10.83 -10.29 11.96
CA GLU A 2 -11.02 -11.52 11.17
C GLU A 2 -10.82 -11.31 9.66
N ALA A 3 -11.41 -10.25 9.08
CA ALA A 3 -11.20 -9.90 7.68
C ALA A 3 -9.72 -9.69 7.31
N VAL A 4 -8.93 -9.05 8.18
CA VAL A 4 -7.48 -8.88 7.97
C VAL A 4 -6.80 -10.23 7.89
N ARG A 5 -7.13 -11.14 8.80
CA ARG A 5 -6.55 -12.50 8.85
C ARG A 5 -6.83 -13.26 7.56
N TYR A 6 -8.06 -13.22 7.06
CA TYR A 6 -8.44 -13.91 5.82
C TYR A 6 -7.73 -13.33 4.60
N VAL A 7 -7.73 -12.00 4.46
CA VAL A 7 -7.03 -11.32 3.36
C VAL A 7 -5.54 -11.63 3.39
N ARG A 8 -4.92 -11.53 4.57
CA ARG A 8 -3.49 -11.83 4.74
C ARG A 8 -3.16 -13.27 4.40
N ARG A 9 -3.90 -14.25 4.96
CA ARG A 9 -3.70 -15.68 4.68
C ARG A 9 -3.82 -16.00 3.19
N TYR A 10 -4.81 -15.41 2.51
CA TYR A 10 -4.99 -15.61 1.07
C TYR A 10 -3.82 -15.05 0.25
N HIS A 11 -3.35 -13.85 0.57
CA HIS A 11 -2.24 -13.21 -0.16
C HIS A 11 -0.87 -13.82 0.17
N GLU A 12 -0.70 -14.37 1.37
CA GLU A 12 0.48 -15.18 1.72
C GLU A 12 0.51 -16.48 0.91
N ALA A 13 -0.64 -17.15 0.77
CA ALA A 13 -0.76 -18.41 0.01
C ALA A 13 -0.61 -18.23 -1.51
N THR A 14 -0.98 -17.06 -2.05
CA THR A 14 -0.92 -16.76 -3.50
C THR A 14 0.31 -15.93 -3.90
N ARG A 15 1.29 -15.80 -3.00
CA ARG A 15 2.49 -15.00 -3.24
C ARG A 15 3.38 -15.63 -4.32
N LEU A 16 3.84 -14.81 -5.26
CA LEU A 16 4.86 -15.20 -6.23
C LEU A 16 6.19 -15.50 -5.53
N THR A 17 6.82 -16.60 -5.92
CA THR A 17 8.15 -17.00 -5.44
C THR A 17 9.16 -16.78 -6.55
N SER A 18 10.40 -16.46 -6.18
CA SER A 18 11.49 -16.40 -7.15
C SER A 18 11.69 -17.76 -7.80
N GLN A 19 11.92 -17.78 -9.10
CA GLN A 19 12.16 -19.01 -9.86
C GLN A 19 13.39 -18.86 -10.74
N SER A 20 14.10 -19.97 -10.90
CA SER A 20 15.22 -20.11 -11.82
C SER A 20 15.12 -21.45 -12.53
N VAL A 21 15.50 -21.47 -13.80
CA VAL A 21 15.51 -22.64 -14.67
C VAL A 21 16.81 -22.65 -15.46
N GLU A 22 17.43 -23.82 -15.57
CA GLU A 22 18.56 -24.02 -16.48
C GLU A 22 18.00 -24.21 -17.89
N VAL A 23 18.32 -23.29 -18.80
CA VAL A 23 17.75 -23.25 -20.16
C VAL A 23 18.65 -23.93 -21.19
N ALA A 24 19.94 -24.04 -20.88
CA ALA A 24 20.95 -24.80 -21.60
C ALA A 24 22.09 -25.13 -20.62
N GLU A 25 22.97 -26.05 -20.97
CA GLU A 25 24.10 -26.44 -20.13
C GLU A 25 24.90 -25.22 -19.67
N GLY A 26 24.89 -24.96 -18.36
CA GLY A 26 25.58 -23.82 -17.74
C GLY A 26 24.88 -22.46 -17.87
N VAL A 27 23.68 -22.40 -18.48
CA VAL A 27 22.90 -21.17 -18.66
C VAL A 27 21.65 -21.21 -17.78
N VAL A 28 21.64 -20.42 -16.71
CA VAL A 28 20.50 -20.29 -15.80
C VAL A 28 19.78 -18.97 -16.05
N ALA A 29 18.46 -19.03 -16.26
CA ALA A 29 17.58 -17.88 -16.42
C ALA A 29 16.44 -17.94 -15.41
N GLY A 30 15.85 -16.79 -15.05
CA GLY A 30 14.78 -16.76 -14.06
C GLY A 30 14.35 -15.35 -13.68
N TYR A 31 13.52 -15.25 -12.64
CA TYR A 31 13.10 -13.99 -12.08
C TYR A 31 13.18 -14.01 -10.55
N LEU A 32 13.55 -12.86 -9.98
CA LEU A 32 13.62 -12.64 -8.54
C LEU A 32 12.45 -11.76 -8.10
N VAL A 33 11.67 -12.23 -7.12
CA VAL A 33 10.60 -11.44 -6.51
C VAL A 33 11.14 -10.82 -5.22
N LYS A 34 11.23 -9.48 -5.19
CA LYS A 34 11.65 -8.73 -4.00
C LYS A 34 10.53 -7.77 -3.56
N PRO A 35 10.21 -7.70 -2.25
CA PRO A 35 9.28 -6.70 -1.75
C PRO A 35 9.85 -5.29 -1.89
N TYR A 36 8.96 -4.31 -2.01
CA TYR A 36 9.32 -2.90 -1.82
C TYR A 36 9.67 -2.66 -0.35
N ALA A 37 10.65 -1.80 -0.08
CA ALA A 37 10.95 -1.33 1.26
C ALA A 37 9.80 -0.46 1.80
N ARG A 38 9.21 0.38 0.95
CA ARG A 38 8.11 1.28 1.36
C ARG A 38 7.00 1.44 0.32
N VAL A 39 5.76 1.21 0.74
CA VAL A 39 4.55 1.41 -0.07
C VAL A 39 3.65 2.46 0.57
N GLY A 40 3.13 3.37 -0.26
CA GLY A 40 2.10 4.33 0.09
C GLY A 40 0.71 3.80 -0.24
N VAL A 41 -0.23 3.97 0.68
CA VAL A 41 -1.61 3.53 0.56
C VAL A 41 -2.52 4.75 0.72
N TYR A 42 -3.33 5.04 -0.29
CA TYR A 42 -4.36 6.07 -0.20
C TYR A 42 -5.71 5.45 0.16
N VAL A 43 -6.26 5.84 1.31
CA VAL A 43 -7.59 5.42 1.76
C VAL A 43 -8.54 6.61 1.66
N PRO A 44 -9.51 6.60 0.73
CA PRO A 44 -10.41 7.71 0.52
C PRO A 44 -11.32 7.95 1.74
N ARG A 45 -12.03 9.08 1.71
CA ARG A 45 -13.06 9.41 2.71
C ARG A 45 -14.44 9.16 2.11
N GLY A 46 -15.29 8.47 2.85
CA GLY A 46 -16.70 8.22 2.51
C GLY A 46 -17.62 8.54 3.67
N ARG A 47 -18.94 8.44 3.45
CA ARG A 47 -19.96 8.75 4.48
C ARG A 47 -19.88 7.84 5.72
N ARG A 48 -19.30 6.64 5.58
CA ARG A 48 -19.08 5.65 6.65
C ARG A 48 -17.62 5.18 6.78
N GLY A 49 -16.67 5.93 6.19
CA GLY A 49 -15.29 5.45 6.00
C GLY A 49 -15.18 4.31 4.99
N TYR A 50 -13.96 3.86 4.76
CA TYR A 50 -13.61 2.74 3.88
C TYR A 50 -12.62 1.78 4.58
N PRO A 51 -13.04 1.13 5.68
CA PRO A 51 -12.18 0.19 6.40
C PRO A 51 -11.78 -1.00 5.53
N SER A 52 -12.67 -1.45 4.64
CA SER A 52 -12.37 -2.52 3.67
C SER A 52 -11.22 -2.15 2.74
N THR A 53 -11.16 -0.91 2.25
CA THR A 53 -10.04 -0.42 1.44
C THR A 53 -8.73 -0.50 2.22
N ALA A 54 -8.71 -0.03 3.47
CA ALA A 54 -7.50 -0.10 4.29
C ALA A 54 -7.03 -1.55 4.45
N VAL A 55 -7.94 -2.47 4.77
CA VAL A 55 -7.63 -3.90 4.91
C VAL A 55 -7.12 -4.50 3.59
N MET A 56 -7.83 -4.27 2.49
CA MET A 56 -7.54 -4.85 1.18
C MET A 56 -6.31 -4.26 0.47
N THR A 57 -5.67 -3.24 1.05
CA THR A 57 -4.46 -2.63 0.49
C THR A 57 -3.26 -2.80 1.41
N VAL A 58 -3.44 -2.56 2.71
CA VAL A 58 -2.36 -2.69 3.71
C VAL A 58 -2.01 -4.16 3.97
N ALA A 59 -3.01 -5.04 4.13
CA ALA A 59 -2.74 -6.44 4.44
C ALA A 59 -1.99 -7.17 3.31
N PRO A 60 -2.31 -6.98 2.02
CA PRO A 60 -1.51 -7.54 0.93
C PRO A 60 -0.08 -6.98 0.86
N ALA A 61 0.12 -5.68 1.11
CA ALA A 61 1.46 -5.10 1.16
C ALA A 61 2.30 -5.75 2.27
N LYS A 62 1.69 -6.01 3.44
CA LYS A 62 2.35 -6.74 4.52
C LYS A 62 2.59 -8.22 4.19
N ALA A 63 1.65 -8.90 3.55
CA ALA A 63 1.82 -10.29 3.09
C ALA A 63 2.96 -10.41 2.06
N ALA A 64 3.14 -9.40 1.21
CA ALA A 64 4.24 -9.33 0.25
C ALA A 64 5.61 -9.16 0.91
N GLY A 65 5.67 -8.75 2.18
CA GLY A 65 6.92 -8.50 2.92
C GLY A 65 7.39 -7.05 2.91
N VAL A 66 6.49 -6.08 2.69
CA VAL A 66 6.84 -4.66 2.73
C VAL A 66 7.09 -4.19 4.17
N ASP A 67 8.28 -3.63 4.41
CA ASP A 67 8.72 -3.17 5.73
C ASP A 67 7.88 -1.98 6.22
N GLU A 68 7.71 -0.96 5.38
CA GLU A 68 6.98 0.25 5.73
C GLU A 68 5.73 0.48 4.85
N VAL A 69 4.56 0.48 5.49
CA VAL A 69 3.29 0.81 4.83
C VAL A 69 2.78 2.15 5.34
N ILE A 70 2.75 3.14 4.46
CA ILE A 70 2.39 4.52 4.76
C ILE A 70 0.97 4.77 4.29
N VAL A 71 0.04 5.03 5.20
CA VAL A 71 -1.35 5.29 4.86
C VAL A 71 -1.63 6.79 4.87
N CYS A 72 -2.19 7.33 3.80
CA CYS A 72 -2.76 8.67 3.78
C CYS A 72 -4.29 8.57 3.70
N THR A 73 -4.98 9.30 4.58
CA THR A 73 -6.43 9.39 4.55
C THR A 73 -6.88 10.86 4.73
N PRO A 74 -7.82 11.37 3.92
CA PRO A 74 -8.30 12.74 4.06
C PRO A 74 -8.93 12.97 5.44
N PRO A 75 -8.64 14.10 6.11
CA PRO A 75 -9.33 14.45 7.34
C PRO A 75 -10.83 14.73 7.09
N ARG A 76 -11.62 14.56 8.14
CA ARG A 76 -13.01 15.03 8.24
C ARG A 76 -13.04 16.56 8.32
N ARG A 77 -14.23 17.15 8.21
CA ARG A 77 -14.43 18.60 8.33
C ARG A 77 -13.96 19.16 9.68
N ASP A 78 -13.99 18.33 10.72
CA ASP A 78 -13.50 18.62 12.07
C ASP A 78 -11.97 18.45 12.25
N GLY A 79 -11.22 18.17 11.17
CA GLY A 79 -9.77 17.97 11.19
C GLY A 79 -9.30 16.62 11.75
N ARG A 80 -10.23 15.74 12.17
CA ARG A 80 -9.93 14.39 12.67
C ARG A 80 -9.91 13.39 11.53
N ALA A 81 -9.16 12.31 11.70
CA ALA A 81 -9.26 11.17 10.78
C ALA A 81 -10.55 10.39 11.05
N GLU A 82 -11.03 9.64 10.06
CA GLU A 82 -12.15 8.72 10.27
C GLU A 82 -11.72 7.54 11.16
N PRO A 83 -12.32 7.33 12.35
CA PRO A 83 -11.84 6.33 13.31
C PRO A 83 -11.81 4.91 12.74
N LEU A 84 -12.81 4.55 11.93
CA LEU A 84 -12.86 3.22 11.30
C LEU A 84 -11.70 2.98 10.34
N ASN A 85 -11.26 4.01 9.59
CA ASN A 85 -10.11 3.90 8.71
C ASN A 85 -8.81 3.75 9.52
N LEU A 86 -8.67 4.49 10.62
CA LEU A 86 -7.49 4.40 11.49
C LEU A 86 -7.36 3.01 12.10
N VAL A 87 -8.43 2.50 12.73
CA VAL A 87 -8.42 1.18 13.35
C VAL A 87 -8.16 0.10 12.31
N ALA A 88 -8.83 0.16 11.15
CA ALA A 88 -8.61 -0.80 10.08
C ALA A 88 -7.16 -0.78 9.54
N ALA A 89 -6.57 0.40 9.38
CA ALA A 89 -5.19 0.54 8.93
C ALA A 89 -4.19 -0.05 9.93
N VAL A 90 -4.34 0.28 11.22
CA VAL A 90 -3.47 -0.24 12.29
C VAL A 90 -3.59 -1.76 12.39
N GLU A 91 -4.82 -2.29 12.43
CA GLU A 91 -5.07 -3.73 12.51
C GLU A 91 -4.58 -4.49 11.27
N ALA A 92 -4.56 -3.84 10.09
CA ALA A 92 -3.99 -4.40 8.87
C ALA A 92 -2.45 -4.35 8.82
N GLY A 93 -1.81 -3.62 9.75
CA GLY A 93 -0.35 -3.53 9.87
C GLY A 93 0.25 -2.27 9.25
N ALA A 94 -0.49 -1.16 9.13
CA ALA A 94 0.08 0.10 8.67
C ALA A 94 1.19 0.59 9.62
N SER A 95 2.31 1.04 9.08
CA SER A 95 3.43 1.56 9.88
C SER A 95 3.18 2.99 10.35
N ARG A 96 2.64 3.84 9.47
CA ARG A 96 2.35 5.26 9.76
C ARG A 96 1.08 5.69 9.05
N VAL A 97 0.26 6.51 9.70
CA VAL A 97 -0.98 7.05 9.12
C VAL A 97 -0.97 8.57 9.16
N PHE A 98 -1.22 9.20 8.01
CA PHE A 98 -1.23 10.64 7.83
C PHE A 98 -2.63 11.15 7.45
N LYS A 99 -3.02 12.26 8.07
CA LYS A 99 -4.27 12.98 7.77
C LYS A 99 -4.08 13.89 6.56
N LEU A 100 -3.93 13.30 5.39
CA LEU A 100 -3.64 14.02 4.15
C LEU A 100 -4.46 13.42 3.00
N GLY A 101 -5.08 14.28 2.18
CA GLY A 101 -6.02 13.88 1.13
C GLY A 101 -5.69 14.39 -0.27
N GLY A 102 -6.34 13.81 -1.28
CA GLY A 102 -6.30 14.29 -2.67
C GLY A 102 -4.92 14.22 -3.32
N ALA A 103 -4.70 15.05 -4.34
CA ALA A 103 -3.43 15.11 -5.08
C ALA A 103 -2.22 15.39 -4.17
N TYR A 104 -2.40 16.17 -3.10
CA TYR A 104 -1.33 16.49 -2.15
C TYR A 104 -0.84 15.27 -1.37
N ALA A 105 -1.74 14.36 -0.98
CA ALA A 105 -1.35 13.10 -0.34
C ALA A 105 -0.46 12.26 -1.24
N ILE A 106 -0.85 12.22 -2.50
CA ILE A 106 -0.19 11.44 -3.51
C ILE A 106 1.19 12.05 -3.84
N ALA A 107 1.25 13.37 -4.02
CA ALA A 107 2.51 14.09 -4.20
C ALA A 107 3.44 13.94 -2.99
N ALA A 108 2.91 14.03 -1.76
CA ALA A 108 3.69 13.86 -0.54
C ALA A 108 4.29 12.45 -0.44
N MET A 109 3.55 11.41 -0.83
CA MET A 109 4.09 10.04 -0.88
C MET A 109 5.10 9.87 -2.02
N ALA A 110 4.84 10.45 -3.20
CA ALA A 110 5.70 10.27 -4.38
C ALA A 110 7.06 11.01 -4.27
N TYR A 111 7.05 12.22 -3.72
CA TYR A 111 8.23 13.08 -3.60
C TYR A 111 8.84 13.06 -2.20
N GLY A 112 8.06 12.70 -1.17
CA GLY A 112 8.46 12.87 0.21
C GLY A 112 8.28 14.32 0.68
N THR A 113 8.09 14.48 1.98
CA THR A 113 8.08 15.77 2.68
C THR A 113 8.89 15.64 3.97
N GLN A 114 9.00 16.72 4.74
CA GLN A 114 9.62 16.68 6.08
C GLN A 114 8.98 15.64 7.01
N THR A 115 7.70 15.31 6.80
CA THR A 115 6.94 14.41 7.68
C THR A 115 6.50 13.13 6.98
N VAL A 116 6.07 13.20 5.72
CA VAL A 116 5.61 12.06 4.92
C VAL A 116 6.81 11.49 4.17
N PRO A 117 7.22 10.25 4.45
CA PRO A 117 8.37 9.67 3.78
C PRO A 117 8.04 9.34 2.31
N ARG A 118 9.03 9.50 1.42
CA ARG A 118 8.91 9.09 0.01
C ARG A 118 8.72 7.58 -0.10
N VAL A 119 7.74 7.13 -0.87
CA VAL A 119 7.44 5.71 -1.10
C VAL A 119 7.87 5.28 -2.50
N GLU A 120 8.09 3.98 -2.70
CA GLU A 120 8.46 3.43 -4.02
C GLU A 120 7.24 3.20 -4.90
N LYS A 121 6.10 2.89 -4.28
CA LYS A 121 4.85 2.64 -4.98
C LYS A 121 3.68 3.20 -4.19
N VAL A 122 2.74 3.84 -4.88
CA VAL A 122 1.46 4.27 -4.31
C VAL A 122 0.36 3.32 -4.80
N VAL A 123 -0.51 2.88 -3.89
CA VAL A 123 -1.67 2.03 -4.16
C VAL A 123 -2.91 2.58 -3.48
N GLY A 124 -4.08 2.25 -3.99
CA GLY A 124 -5.36 2.61 -3.36
C GLY A 124 -6.46 2.88 -4.39
N PRO A 125 -7.73 2.74 -3.98
CA PRO A 125 -8.86 3.16 -4.79
C PRO A 125 -8.95 4.69 -4.71
N GLY A 126 -8.52 5.35 -5.77
CA GLY A 126 -8.76 6.76 -5.98
C GLY A 126 -8.72 6.99 -7.48
N GLY A 127 -9.57 7.89 -7.99
CA GLY A 127 -9.67 8.17 -9.42
C GLY A 127 -8.39 8.76 -10.03
N LEU A 128 -8.53 9.57 -11.07
CA LEU A 128 -7.46 10.16 -11.89
C LEU A 128 -6.15 10.49 -11.15
N TYR A 129 -6.17 10.99 -9.91
CA TYR A 129 -4.99 11.34 -9.12
C TYR A 129 -4.12 10.16 -8.66
N VAL A 130 -4.70 9.02 -8.25
CA VAL A 130 -3.91 7.82 -7.89
C VAL A 130 -3.36 7.17 -9.16
N THR A 131 -4.17 7.17 -10.23
CA THR A 131 -3.75 6.69 -11.55
C THR A 131 -2.62 7.54 -12.14
N ALA A 132 -2.71 8.88 -12.03
CA ALA A 132 -1.72 9.82 -12.56
C ALA A 132 -0.39 9.80 -11.80
N ALA A 133 -0.40 9.37 -10.55
CA ALA A 133 0.80 9.31 -9.72
C ALA A 133 1.48 7.94 -9.70
N ARG A 134 1.07 7.04 -10.59
CA ARG A 134 1.91 5.90 -10.94
C ARG A 134 3.22 6.48 -11.50
N PRO A 135 4.36 6.37 -10.80
CA PRO A 135 5.59 6.95 -11.31
C PRO A 135 5.90 6.35 -12.68
N ALA A 136 6.39 7.17 -13.62
CA ALA A 136 6.73 6.79 -14.99
C ALA A 136 7.84 5.71 -15.11
N ARG A 137 8.29 5.15 -13.97
CA ARG A 137 9.31 4.09 -13.88
C ARG A 137 8.75 2.76 -13.37
N SER A 138 7.49 2.43 -13.69
CA SER A 138 7.02 1.05 -13.57
C SER A 138 7.18 0.35 -14.93
N SER A 139 8.43 0.13 -15.31
CA SER A 139 8.86 -0.75 -16.40
C SER A 139 9.66 -1.87 -15.79
#